data_AF-A0A3D6CN81-F1
#
_entry.id   AF-A0A3D6CN81-F1
#
_cell.length_a   1.000
_cell.length_b   1.000
_cell.length_c   1.000
_cell.angle_alpha   90.00
_cell.angle_beta   90.00
_cell.angle_gamma   90.00
#
_symmetry.space_group_name_H-M   'P 1'
#
loop_
_entity.id
_entity.type
_entity.pdbx_description
1 polymer ?
#
loop_
_entity_poly.entity_id
_entity_poly.type
_entity_poly.pdbx_seq_one_letter_code
_entity_poly.pdbx_strand_id
1 'polypeptide(L)'
;MSDLSHPEYHLPPTNEPLRISVRRLRWFRAAFQKFTQDLGAEIGCVFHLDEPKLAEIFVRWLRAIERQKPADKSARKDYFEFAAGLMLREFTADLPLKALSAPRNVAADSAAAFWPEGYVCTLFCLTVHAAAAEQEFHDHPDVAPAFDDLRQWWSFRENIRQDNGFSVGFLQLLLGHQPNWAMPDVFRARLQHEISEATPRPV
;
A
#
# COMPACT_ATOMS: atom_id res chain seq x y z
N MET A 1 21.35 -9.54 47.13
CA MET A 1 21.56 -9.98 45.74
C MET A 1 20.20 -10.44 45.24
N SER A 2 19.50 -9.63 44.46
CA SER A 2 18.22 -10.05 43.88
C SER A 2 18.51 -10.87 42.63
N ASP A 3 18.33 -12.18 42.72
CA ASP A 3 18.10 -13.04 41.57
C ASP A 3 16.77 -12.62 40.93
N LEU A 4 16.84 -11.71 39.97
CA LEU A 4 15.76 -11.53 39.01
C LEU A 4 15.88 -12.68 38.01
N SER A 5 15.34 -13.84 38.39
CA SER A 5 15.07 -14.92 37.46
C SER A 5 14.26 -14.33 36.31
N HIS A 6 14.85 -14.24 35.11
CA HIS A 6 14.10 -13.82 33.93
C HIS A 6 12.90 -14.76 33.80
N PRO A 7 11.66 -14.25 33.87
CA PRO A 7 10.51 -15.13 33.75
C PRO A 7 10.57 -15.81 32.38
N GLU A 8 10.40 -17.13 32.37
CA GLU A 8 10.44 -17.97 31.16
C GLU A 8 9.21 -17.72 30.30
N TYR A 9 9.17 -16.55 29.68
CA TYR A 9 8.22 -16.22 28.63
C TYR A 9 8.88 -16.51 27.29
N HIS A 10 8.53 -17.65 26.69
CA HIS A 10 9.01 -18.01 25.36
C HIS A 10 8.25 -17.21 24.30
N LEU A 11 8.99 -16.49 23.47
CA LEU A 11 8.44 -15.89 22.26
C LEU A 11 8.10 -17.01 21.25
N PRO A 12 7.03 -16.85 20.44
CA PRO A 12 6.73 -17.81 19.39
C PRO A 12 7.90 -17.94 18.40
N PRO A 13 8.11 -19.13 17.81
CA PRO A 13 9.16 -19.33 16.82
C PRO A 13 8.91 -18.43 15.60
N THR A 14 9.98 -17.87 15.05
CA THR A 14 9.93 -16.97 13.89
C THR A 14 10.82 -17.51 12.77
N ASN A 15 10.38 -17.37 11.52
CA ASN A 15 11.16 -17.78 10.35
C ASN A 15 12.30 -16.80 10.00
N GLU A 16 12.32 -15.63 10.64
CA GLU A 16 13.37 -14.61 10.50
C GLU A 16 13.84 -14.15 11.89
N PRO A 17 15.09 -13.70 12.06
CA PRO A 17 15.56 -13.21 13.35
C PRO A 17 14.75 -12.01 13.83
N LEU A 18 14.33 -12.01 15.11
CA LEU A 18 13.51 -10.93 15.71
C LEU A 18 14.04 -9.51 15.43
N ARG A 19 15.36 -9.34 15.45
CA ARG A 19 16.04 -8.07 15.13
C ARG A 19 15.67 -7.53 13.73
N ILE A 20 15.43 -8.40 12.76
CA ILE A 20 15.08 -8.02 11.38
C ILE A 20 13.65 -7.51 11.33
N SER A 21 12.70 -8.23 11.93
CA SER A 21 11.29 -7.81 12.00
C SER A 21 11.13 -6.46 12.71
N VAL A 22 11.83 -6.26 13.83
CA VAL A 22 11.85 -4.98 14.55
C VAL A 22 12.45 -3.85 13.71
N ARG A 23 13.55 -4.12 12.98
CA ARG A 23 14.15 -3.14 12.07
C ARG A 23 13.21 -2.75 10.93
N ARG A 24 12.51 -3.71 10.33
CA ARG A 24 11.54 -3.44 9.25
C ARG A 24 10.41 -2.55 9.74
N LEU A 25 9.81 -2.85 10.89
CA LEU A 25 8.75 -2.00 11.46
C LEU A 25 9.27 -0.60 11.81
N ARG A 26 10.46 -0.50 12.41
CA ARG A 26 11.06 0.80 12.74
C ARG A 26 11.31 1.64 11.49
N TRP A 27 11.88 1.03 10.46
CA TRP A 27 12.10 1.68 9.17
C TRP A 27 10.78 2.11 8.54
N PHE A 28 9.77 1.25 8.50
CA PHE A 28 8.47 1.55 7.93
C PHE A 28 7.80 2.74 8.61
N ARG A 29 7.81 2.78 9.95
CA ARG A 29 7.30 3.94 10.71
C ARG A 29 8.04 5.23 10.38
N ALA A 30 9.37 5.18 10.38
CA ALA A 30 10.20 6.36 10.09
C ALA A 30 10.00 6.86 8.65
N ALA A 31 9.93 5.94 7.68
CA ALA A 31 9.70 6.25 6.27
C ALA A 31 8.33 6.91 6.07
N PHE A 32 7.27 6.31 6.63
CA PHE A 32 5.91 6.83 6.52
C PHE A 32 5.76 8.20 7.19
N GLN A 33 6.33 8.37 8.39
CA GLN A 33 6.32 9.63 9.11
C GLN A 33 7.02 10.74 8.32
N LYS A 34 8.23 10.48 7.82
CA LYS A 34 8.99 11.45 7.01
C LYS A 34 8.24 11.80 5.73
N PHE A 35 7.72 10.79 5.03
CA PHE A 35 6.93 10.98 3.81
C PHE A 35 5.70 11.85 4.05
N THR A 36 4.94 11.57 5.13
CA THR A 36 3.74 12.34 5.49
C THR A 36 4.09 13.79 5.84
N GLN A 37 5.22 14.02 6.51
CA GLN A 37 5.70 15.37 6.83
C GLN A 37 6.09 16.16 5.58
N ASP A 38 6.84 15.54 4.68
CA ASP A 38 7.29 16.18 3.44
C ASP A 38 6.11 16.51 2.52
N LEU A 39 5.27 15.51 2.24
CA LEU A 39 4.10 15.68 1.39
C LEU A 39 3.08 16.64 2.04
N GLY A 40 2.91 16.60 3.36
CA GLY A 40 2.09 17.54 4.10
C GLY A 40 2.58 18.99 3.96
N ALA A 41 3.89 19.22 4.07
CA ALA A 41 4.48 20.53 3.83
C ALA A 41 4.27 21.01 2.39
N GLU A 42 4.44 20.11 1.42
CA GLU A 42 4.24 20.38 -0.01
C GLU A 42 2.81 20.84 -0.29
N ILE A 43 1.79 20.06 0.13
CA ILE A 43 0.38 20.37 -0.14
C ILE A 43 -0.22 21.40 0.84
N GLY A 44 0.55 21.85 1.84
CA GLY A 44 0.13 22.81 2.85
C GLY A 44 -0.88 22.25 3.88
N CYS A 45 -0.79 20.95 4.18
CA CYS A 45 -1.66 20.21 5.10
C CYS A 45 -0.88 19.63 6.29
N VAL A 46 -1.37 19.88 7.51
CA VAL A 46 -0.86 19.24 8.74
C VAL A 46 -1.59 17.93 8.97
N PHE A 47 -0.84 16.86 9.24
CA PHE A 47 -1.38 15.55 9.57
C PHE A 47 -1.03 15.15 11.01
N HIS A 48 -1.98 14.51 11.67
CA HIS A 48 -1.73 13.70 12.86
C HIS A 48 -1.54 12.24 12.45
N LEU A 49 -0.52 11.58 12.98
CA LEU A 49 -0.20 10.17 12.74
C LEU A 49 -0.48 9.34 14.00
N ASP A 50 -1.29 8.30 13.85
CA ASP A 50 -1.53 7.27 14.86
C ASP A 50 -0.50 6.14 14.68
N GLU A 51 0.58 6.21 15.47
CA GLU A 51 1.69 5.25 15.36
C GLU A 51 1.32 3.81 15.76
N PRO A 52 0.52 3.56 16.83
CA PRO A 52 -0.01 2.23 17.10
C PRO A 52 -0.77 1.64 15.90
N LYS A 53 -1.69 2.41 15.31
CA LYS A 53 -2.46 1.97 14.15
C LYS A 53 -1.58 1.69 12.93
N LEU A 54 -0.57 2.54 12.69
CA LEU A 54 0.40 2.31 11.62
C LEU A 54 1.14 0.97 11.79
N ALA A 55 1.50 0.61 13.02
CA ALA A 55 2.15 -0.67 13.31
C ALA A 55 1.22 -1.86 13.07
N GLU A 56 -0.06 -1.74 13.44
CA GLU A 56 -1.07 -2.76 13.16
C GLU A 56 -1.27 -2.98 11.66
N ILE A 57 -1.40 -1.88 10.89
CA ILE A 57 -1.48 -1.90 9.42
C ILE A 57 -0.30 -2.64 8.82
N PHE A 58 0.93 -2.32 9.27
CA PHE A 58 2.13 -3.01 8.79
C PHE A 58 2.09 -4.53 9.05
N VAL A 59 1.64 -4.95 10.24
CA VAL A 59 1.52 -6.37 10.57
C VAL A 59 0.44 -7.06 9.74
N ARG A 60 -0.72 -6.41 9.52
CA ARG A 60 -1.77 -6.96 8.64
C ARG A 60 -1.27 -7.12 7.21
N TRP A 61 -0.54 -6.13 6.71
CA TRP A 61 0.07 -6.16 5.38
C TRP A 61 1.09 -7.30 5.23
N LEU A 62 2.00 -7.48 6.18
CA LEU A 62 2.95 -8.60 6.17
C LEU A 62 2.24 -9.97 6.12
N ARG A 63 1.13 -10.11 6.84
CA ARG A 63 0.33 -11.34 6.80
C ARG A 63 -0.38 -11.51 5.45
N ALA A 64 -0.84 -10.42 4.84
CA ALA A 64 -1.53 -10.45 3.55
C ALA A 64 -0.59 -10.86 2.42
N ILE A 65 0.63 -10.33 2.39
CA ILE A 65 1.64 -10.71 1.39
C ILE A 65 1.99 -12.20 1.54
N GLU A 66 2.34 -12.67 2.75
CA GLU A 66 2.79 -14.06 2.94
C GLU A 66 1.72 -15.09 2.53
N ARG A 67 0.43 -14.79 2.70
CA ARG A 67 -0.67 -15.65 2.25
C ARG A 67 -0.79 -15.79 0.73
N GLN A 68 -0.30 -14.81 -0.03
CA GLN A 68 -0.49 -14.72 -1.48
C GLN A 68 0.81 -14.90 -2.27
N LYS A 69 1.91 -15.16 -1.57
CA LYS A 69 3.23 -15.31 -2.17
C LYS A 69 3.25 -16.41 -3.25
N PRO A 70 3.67 -16.10 -4.49
CA PRO A 70 3.72 -17.11 -5.54
C PRO A 70 4.82 -18.13 -5.24
N ALA A 71 4.56 -19.39 -5.65
CA ALA A 71 5.58 -20.43 -5.65
C ALA A 71 6.56 -20.29 -6.82
N ASP A 72 6.07 -19.77 -7.95
CA ASP A 72 6.88 -19.52 -9.14
C ASP A 72 7.63 -18.19 -9.02
N LYS A 73 8.93 -18.22 -9.32
CA LYS A 73 9.80 -17.05 -9.34
C LYS A 73 9.52 -16.14 -10.53
N SER A 74 8.94 -16.64 -11.62
CA SER A 74 8.61 -15.85 -12.81
C SER A 74 7.61 -14.72 -12.48
N ALA A 75 6.65 -15.00 -11.58
CA ALA A 75 5.63 -14.05 -11.13
C ALA A 75 6.13 -13.06 -10.07
N ARG A 76 7.43 -13.05 -9.72
CA ARG A 76 7.96 -12.22 -8.64
C ARG A 76 7.80 -10.73 -8.94
N LYS A 77 7.98 -10.30 -10.19
CA LYS A 77 7.84 -8.90 -10.58
C LYS A 77 6.41 -8.40 -10.36
N ASP A 78 5.42 -9.10 -10.93
CA ASP A 78 4.00 -8.75 -10.80
C ASP A 78 3.52 -8.81 -9.34
N TYR A 79 4.10 -9.73 -8.57
CA TYR A 79 3.79 -9.85 -7.15
C TYR A 79 4.30 -8.67 -6.31
N PHE A 80 5.42 -8.03 -6.67
CA PHE A 80 5.90 -6.83 -5.97
C PHE A 80 4.92 -5.66 -6.12
N GLU A 81 4.38 -5.49 -7.32
CA GLU A 81 3.34 -4.51 -7.57
C GLU A 81 2.07 -4.83 -6.77
N PHE A 82 1.62 -6.08 -6.83
CA PHE A 82 0.46 -6.53 -6.08
C PHE A 82 0.62 -6.36 -4.57
N ALA A 83 1.83 -6.56 -4.02
CA ALA A 83 2.14 -6.34 -2.62
C ALA A 83 1.98 -4.87 -2.19
N ALA A 84 2.27 -3.90 -3.07
CA ALA A 84 1.98 -2.50 -2.82
C ALA A 84 0.46 -2.22 -2.81
N GLY A 85 -0.31 -2.90 -3.66
CA GLY A 85 -1.77 -2.83 -3.64
C GLY A 85 -2.37 -3.36 -2.34
N LEU A 86 -1.85 -4.49 -1.83
CA LEU A 86 -2.21 -5.00 -0.50
C LEU A 86 -1.84 -4.02 0.61
N MET A 87 -0.74 -3.29 0.49
CA MET A 87 -0.38 -2.23 1.45
C MET A 87 -1.44 -1.14 1.47
N LEU A 88 -1.87 -0.67 0.30
CA LEU A 88 -2.91 0.35 0.18
C LEU A 88 -4.24 -0.14 0.79
N ARG A 89 -4.61 -1.40 0.56
CA ARG A 89 -5.80 -2.02 1.19
C ARG A 89 -5.78 -1.93 2.71
N GLU A 90 -4.65 -2.24 3.33
CA GLU A 90 -4.54 -2.17 4.79
C GLU A 90 -4.52 -0.73 5.31
N PHE A 91 -3.96 0.21 4.53
CA PHE A 91 -4.02 1.64 4.84
C PHE A 91 -5.44 2.18 4.79
N THR A 92 -6.18 1.93 3.71
CA THR A 92 -7.52 2.49 3.52
C THR A 92 -8.57 1.88 4.42
N ALA A 93 -8.34 0.65 4.89
CA ALA A 93 -9.22 -0.01 5.85
C ALA A 93 -9.32 0.72 7.20
N ASP A 94 -8.27 1.44 7.63
CA ASP A 94 -8.17 1.95 9.01
C ASP A 94 -7.60 3.38 9.12
N LEU A 95 -6.88 3.84 8.10
CA LEU A 95 -6.23 5.15 7.96
C LEU A 95 -5.40 5.54 9.20
N PRO A 96 -4.05 5.42 9.15
CA PRO A 96 -3.20 5.76 10.28
C PRO A 96 -2.99 7.27 10.45
N LEU A 97 -3.65 8.10 9.66
CA LEU A 97 -3.48 9.54 9.69
C LEU A 97 -4.82 10.27 9.62
N LYS A 98 -4.79 11.49 10.15
CA LYS A 98 -5.90 12.43 10.11
C LYS A 98 -5.40 13.80 9.67
N ALA A 99 -6.04 14.40 8.66
CA ALA A 99 -5.77 15.78 8.30
C ALA A 99 -6.30 16.72 9.40
N LEU A 100 -5.45 17.59 9.92
CA LEU A 100 -5.78 18.60 10.94
C LEU A 100 -6.14 19.96 10.32
N SER A 101 -5.88 20.12 9.03
CA SER A 101 -6.14 21.33 8.25
C SER A 101 -6.46 20.93 6.81
N ALA A 102 -7.22 21.75 6.09
CA ALA A 102 -7.38 21.55 4.65
C ALA A 102 -6.03 21.82 3.92
N PRO A 103 -5.70 21.06 2.86
CA PRO A 103 -4.61 21.41 1.95
C PRO A 103 -4.79 22.81 1.36
N ARG A 104 -3.69 23.55 1.20
CA ARG A 104 -3.70 24.96 0.77
C ARG A 104 -2.89 25.22 -0.49
N ASN A 105 -1.97 24.34 -0.84
CA ASN A 105 -1.03 24.52 -1.95
C ASN A 105 -1.37 23.62 -3.15
N VAL A 106 -2.63 23.22 -3.28
CA VAL A 106 -3.12 22.31 -4.32
C VAL A 106 -4.39 22.86 -4.93
N ALA A 107 -4.69 22.45 -6.16
CA ALA A 107 -5.95 22.80 -6.81
C ALA A 107 -7.14 22.23 -6.02
N ALA A 108 -8.25 22.98 -5.96
CA ALA A 108 -9.43 22.60 -5.19
C ALA A 108 -10.13 21.33 -5.72
N ASP A 109 -9.93 21.02 -7.00
CA ASP A 109 -10.41 19.84 -7.70
C ASP A 109 -9.36 18.71 -7.79
N SER A 110 -8.28 18.81 -7.00
CA SER A 110 -7.29 17.73 -6.90
C SER A 110 -7.71 16.61 -5.95
N ALA A 111 -7.16 15.42 -6.15
CA ALA A 111 -7.28 14.30 -5.22
C ALA A 111 -6.79 14.65 -3.80
N ALA A 112 -5.68 15.39 -3.73
CA ALA A 112 -5.10 15.87 -2.47
C ALA A 112 -6.08 16.74 -1.69
N ALA A 113 -6.80 17.67 -2.36
CA ALA A 113 -7.82 18.50 -1.72
C ALA A 113 -9.07 17.68 -1.32
N PHE A 114 -9.50 16.74 -2.16
CA PHE A 114 -10.70 15.93 -1.95
C PHE A 114 -10.58 14.93 -0.79
N TRP A 115 -9.45 14.22 -0.71
CA TRP A 115 -9.23 13.21 0.33
C TRP A 115 -7.73 13.15 0.69
N PRO A 116 -7.25 14.09 1.52
CA PRO A 116 -5.83 14.21 1.84
C PRO A 116 -5.25 12.94 2.45
N GLU A 117 -5.99 12.26 3.33
CA GLU A 117 -5.50 11.06 3.99
C GLU A 117 -5.34 9.88 3.03
N GLY A 118 -6.30 9.67 2.13
CA GLY A 118 -6.20 8.64 1.10
C GLY A 118 -5.10 8.96 0.09
N TYR A 119 -4.96 10.22 -0.29
CA TYR A 119 -3.90 10.69 -1.18
C TYR A 119 -2.50 10.33 -0.62
N VAL A 120 -2.20 10.70 0.63
CA VAL A 120 -0.91 10.35 1.26
C VAL A 120 -0.66 8.84 1.27
N CYS A 121 -1.66 8.03 1.63
CA CYS A 121 -1.52 6.57 1.66
C CYS A 121 -1.22 6.00 0.26
N THR A 122 -1.94 6.47 -0.76
CA THR A 122 -1.75 6.03 -2.15
C THR A 122 -0.36 6.40 -2.68
N LEU A 123 0.06 7.67 -2.52
CA LEU A 123 1.37 8.11 -3.01
C LEU A 123 2.51 7.40 -2.28
N PHE A 124 2.36 7.14 -0.98
CA PHE A 124 3.35 6.36 -0.24
C PHE A 124 3.50 4.95 -0.83
N CYS A 125 2.38 4.27 -1.15
CA CYS A 125 2.42 2.95 -1.76
C CYS A 125 3.07 2.97 -3.15
N LEU A 126 2.75 3.97 -3.98
CA LEU A 126 3.39 4.16 -5.29
C LEU A 126 4.90 4.44 -5.14
N THR A 127 5.29 5.27 -4.18
CA THR A 127 6.70 5.61 -3.92
C THR A 127 7.49 4.39 -3.46
N VAL A 128 6.93 3.59 -2.54
CA VAL A 128 7.56 2.34 -2.09
C VAL A 128 7.66 1.33 -3.24
N HIS A 129 6.61 1.22 -4.08
CA HIS A 129 6.63 0.36 -5.25
C HIS A 129 7.72 0.77 -6.25
N ALA A 130 7.76 2.05 -6.64
CA ALA A 130 8.75 2.56 -7.58
C ALA A 130 10.19 2.36 -7.06
N ALA A 131 10.43 2.65 -5.77
CA ALA A 131 11.74 2.43 -5.16
C ALA A 131 12.13 0.94 -5.14
N ALA A 132 11.19 0.04 -4.86
CA ALA A 132 11.44 -1.40 -4.89
C ALA A 132 11.64 -1.92 -6.33
N ALA A 133 10.87 -1.40 -7.29
CA ALA A 133 10.98 -1.75 -8.70
C ALA A 133 12.35 -1.36 -9.26
N GLU A 134 12.82 -0.17 -8.93
CA GLU A 134 14.14 0.30 -9.34
C GLU A 134 15.27 -0.54 -8.74
N GLN A 135 15.17 -0.86 -7.44
CA GLN A 135 16.20 -1.64 -6.74
C GLN A 135 16.28 -3.10 -7.21
N GLU A 136 15.15 -3.73 -7.49
CA GLU A 136 15.09 -5.17 -7.76
C GLU A 136 15.06 -5.51 -9.26
N PHE A 137 14.60 -4.57 -10.09
CA PHE A 137 14.35 -4.80 -11.52
C PHE A 137 14.89 -3.72 -12.44
N HIS A 138 15.50 -2.65 -11.92
CA HIS A 138 15.95 -1.48 -12.71
C HIS A 138 14.81 -0.87 -13.54
N ASP A 139 13.61 -0.87 -12.97
CA ASP A 139 12.38 -0.46 -13.62
C ASP A 139 11.84 0.83 -12.99
N HIS A 140 11.33 1.72 -13.83
CA HIS A 140 10.80 3.03 -13.44
C HIS A 140 9.32 3.09 -13.82
N PRO A 141 8.42 2.59 -12.96
CA PRO A 141 7.00 2.55 -13.28
C PRO A 141 6.44 3.97 -13.39
N ASP A 142 5.76 4.23 -14.50
CA ASP A 142 5.02 5.46 -14.73
C ASP A 142 3.66 5.41 -14.01
N VAL A 143 3.17 6.58 -13.62
CA VAL A 143 1.82 6.74 -13.08
C VAL A 143 0.87 7.10 -14.21
N ALA A 144 -0.21 6.34 -14.33
CA ALA A 144 -1.22 6.53 -15.36
C ALA A 144 -2.02 7.82 -15.14
N PRO A 145 -2.59 8.41 -16.22
CA PRO A 145 -3.42 9.64 -16.12
C PRO A 145 -4.63 9.53 -15.19
N ALA A 146 -5.06 8.30 -14.86
CA ALA A 146 -6.11 8.04 -13.87
C ALA A 146 -5.78 8.63 -12.48
N PHE A 147 -4.50 8.89 -12.18
CA PHE A 147 -4.08 9.54 -10.96
C PHE A 147 -4.56 10.98 -10.85
N ASP A 148 -4.61 11.72 -11.96
CA ASP A 148 -5.06 13.12 -11.98
C ASP A 148 -6.60 13.24 -12.17
N ASP A 149 -7.29 12.13 -12.44
CA ASP A 149 -8.75 12.12 -12.61
C ASP A 149 -9.47 12.01 -11.26
N LEU A 150 -9.96 13.16 -10.76
CA LEU A 150 -10.73 13.24 -9.51
C LEU A 150 -11.94 12.29 -9.48
N ARG A 151 -12.54 11.93 -10.63
CA ARG A 151 -13.66 10.97 -10.66
C ARG A 151 -13.23 9.58 -10.23
N GLN A 152 -12.02 9.16 -10.58
CA GLN A 152 -11.45 7.89 -10.14
C GLN A 152 -11.28 7.87 -8.63
N TRP A 153 -10.82 8.98 -8.03
CA TRP A 153 -10.68 9.11 -6.58
C TRP A 153 -12.02 9.08 -5.84
N TRP A 154 -13.05 9.70 -6.40
CA TRP A 154 -14.42 9.60 -5.87
C TRP A 154 -14.91 8.16 -5.88
N SER A 155 -14.80 7.49 -7.03
CA SER A 155 -15.17 6.08 -7.19
C SER A 155 -14.41 5.20 -6.20
N PHE A 156 -13.10 5.41 -6.09
CA PHE A 156 -12.24 4.67 -5.18
C PHE A 156 -12.70 4.83 -3.72
N ARG A 157 -12.81 6.07 -3.23
CA ARG A 157 -13.20 6.35 -1.85
C ARG A 157 -14.57 5.80 -1.49
N GLU A 158 -15.49 5.76 -2.46
CA GLU A 158 -16.81 5.19 -2.27
C GLU A 158 -16.76 3.65 -2.18
N ASN A 159 -16.09 3.01 -3.13
CA ASN A 159 -16.08 1.54 -3.24
C ASN A 159 -15.33 0.86 -2.09
N ILE A 160 -14.28 1.48 -1.53
CA ILE A 160 -13.57 0.89 -0.39
C ILE A 160 -14.42 0.75 0.88
N ARG A 161 -15.51 1.53 1.00
CA ARG A 161 -16.45 1.39 2.12
C ARG A 161 -17.23 0.10 2.06
N GLN A 162 -17.38 -0.46 0.86
CA GLN A 162 -18.08 -1.73 0.63
C GLN A 162 -17.09 -2.90 0.67
N ASP A 163 -15.95 -2.75 0.00
CA ASP A 163 -14.88 -3.75 -0.03
C ASP A 163 -13.51 -3.09 -0.12
N ASN A 164 -12.68 -3.27 0.91
CA ASN A 164 -11.33 -2.71 0.93
C ASN A 164 -10.46 -3.25 -0.22
N GLY A 165 -10.76 -4.45 -0.74
CA GLY A 165 -10.07 -5.08 -1.87
C GLY A 165 -9.99 -4.19 -3.12
N PHE A 166 -10.95 -3.28 -3.31
CA PHE A 166 -10.92 -2.28 -4.37
C PHE A 166 -9.66 -1.40 -4.37
N SER A 167 -8.98 -1.25 -3.23
CA SER A 167 -7.69 -0.56 -3.13
C SER A 167 -6.59 -1.19 -3.96
N VAL A 168 -6.58 -2.52 -4.06
CA VAL A 168 -5.59 -3.23 -4.86
C VAL A 168 -5.84 -2.98 -6.35
N GLY A 169 -7.11 -3.00 -6.76
CA GLY A 169 -7.50 -2.69 -8.14
C GLY A 169 -7.27 -1.22 -8.51
N PHE A 170 -7.53 -0.30 -7.58
CA PHE A 170 -7.24 1.12 -7.79
C PHE A 170 -5.75 1.36 -8.00
N LEU A 171 -4.86 0.76 -7.21
CA LEU A 171 -3.41 0.90 -7.42
C LEU A 171 -2.98 0.33 -8.79
N GLN A 172 -3.54 -0.81 -9.21
CA GLN A 172 -3.30 -1.37 -10.55
C GLN A 172 -3.70 -0.40 -11.66
N LEU A 173 -4.88 0.24 -11.54
CA LEU A 173 -5.33 1.27 -12.48
C LEU A 173 -4.35 2.45 -12.56
N LEU A 174 -3.83 2.90 -11.41
CA LEU A 174 -2.83 3.97 -11.35
C LEU A 174 -1.48 3.58 -11.96
N LEU A 175 -1.20 2.29 -12.09
CA LEU A 175 0.00 1.75 -12.75
C LEU A 175 -0.28 1.32 -14.20
N GLY A 176 -1.45 1.67 -14.75
CA GLY A 176 -1.79 1.45 -16.15
C GLY A 176 -2.37 0.07 -16.48
N HIS A 177 -2.65 -0.77 -15.47
CA HIS A 177 -3.23 -2.09 -15.67
C HIS A 177 -4.76 -2.06 -15.73
N GLN A 178 -5.35 -3.11 -16.29
CA GLN A 178 -6.79 -3.37 -16.22
C GLN A 178 -7.09 -4.26 -15.02
N PRO A 179 -7.69 -3.73 -13.94
CA PRO A 179 -7.87 -4.51 -12.72
C PRO A 179 -8.95 -5.57 -12.86
N ASN A 180 -8.73 -6.73 -12.24
CA ASN A 180 -9.79 -7.71 -12.02
C ASN A 180 -10.71 -7.23 -10.88
N TRP A 181 -11.73 -6.43 -11.20
CA TRP A 181 -12.65 -5.87 -10.20
C TRP A 181 -13.50 -6.91 -9.45
N ALA A 182 -13.60 -8.15 -9.95
CA ALA A 182 -14.32 -9.21 -9.25
C ALA A 182 -13.49 -9.82 -8.11
N MET A 183 -12.17 -9.87 -8.25
CA MET A 183 -11.23 -10.39 -7.23
C MET A 183 -9.95 -9.55 -7.20
N PRO A 184 -10.04 -8.24 -6.88
CA PRO A 184 -8.93 -7.31 -7.05
C PRO A 184 -7.76 -7.59 -6.11
N ASP A 185 -8.03 -8.21 -4.95
CA ASP A 185 -7.05 -8.53 -3.92
C ASP A 185 -6.65 -10.01 -3.88
N VAL A 186 -6.85 -10.74 -5.00
CA VAL A 186 -6.39 -12.12 -5.18
C VAL A 186 -5.35 -12.20 -6.29
N PHE A 187 -4.08 -12.41 -5.94
CA PHE A 187 -2.96 -12.35 -6.90
C PHE A 187 -3.10 -13.33 -8.07
N ARG A 188 -3.51 -14.58 -7.78
CA ARG A 188 -3.69 -15.59 -8.84
C ARG A 188 -4.82 -15.24 -9.80
N ALA A 189 -5.89 -14.63 -9.30
CA ALA A 189 -7.02 -14.21 -10.12
C ALA A 189 -6.64 -13.03 -11.02
N ARG A 190 -5.74 -12.15 -10.55
CA ARG A 190 -5.11 -11.11 -11.38
C ARG A 190 -4.33 -11.72 -12.55
N LEU A 191 -3.38 -12.62 -12.29
CA LEU A 191 -2.57 -13.24 -13.35
C LEU A 191 -3.44 -13.96 -14.40
N GLN A 192 -4.48 -14.69 -13.96
CA GLN A 192 -5.41 -15.36 -14.86
C GLN A 192 -6.18 -14.38 -15.74
N HIS A 193 -6.59 -13.23 -15.18
CA HIS A 193 -7.30 -12.19 -15.90
C HIS A 193 -6.42 -11.55 -16.98
N GLU A 194 -5.17 -11.22 -16.66
CA GLU A 194 -4.21 -10.65 -17.62
C GLU A 194 -3.93 -11.62 -18.79
N ILE A 195 -3.77 -12.92 -18.51
CA ILE A 195 -3.60 -13.95 -19.55
C ILE A 195 -4.84 -14.02 -20.46
N SER A 196 -6.03 -13.96 -19.87
CA SER A 196 -7.29 -14.01 -20.61
C SER A 196 -7.51 -12.79 -21.49
N GLU A 197 -7.15 -11.59 -21.03
CA GLU A 197 -7.23 -10.35 -21.81
C GLU A 197 -6.17 -10.29 -22.94
N ALA A 198 -4.97 -10.86 -22.71
CA ALA A 198 -3.91 -10.92 -23.71
C ALA A 198 -4.17 -11.93 -24.83
N THR A 199 -5.09 -12.89 -24.63
CA THR A 199 -5.44 -13.92 -25.62
C THR A 199 -6.60 -13.43 -26.49
N PRO A 200 -6.44 -13.25 -27.82
CA PRO A 200 -7.53 -12.80 -28.67
C PRO A 200 -8.68 -13.81 -28.63
N ARG A 201 -9.92 -13.34 -28.44
CA ARG A 201 -11.11 -14.19 -28.47
C ARG A 201 -11.22 -14.83 -29.86
N PRO A 202 -11.43 -16.15 -29.96
CA PRO A 202 -11.78 -16.76 -31.24
C PRO A 202 -13.10 -16.15 -31.72
N VAL A 203 -13.11 -15.72 -32.98
CA VAL A 203 -14.26 -15.15 -33.70
C VAL A 203 -15.36 -16.20 -33.86
#